data_AF-A0A838HJ05-F1
#
_entry.id   AF-A0A838HJ05-F1
#
_cell.length_a   1.000
_cell.length_b   1.000
_cell.length_c   1.000
_cell.angle_alpha   90.00
_cell.angle_beta   90.00
_cell.angle_gamma   90.00
#
_symmetry.space_group_name_H-M   'P 1'
#
loop_
_entity.id
_entity.type
_entity.pdbx_description
1 polymer ?
#
loop_
_entity_poly.entity_id
_entity_poly.type
_entity_poly.pdbx_seq_one_letter_code
_entity_poly.pdbx_strand_id
1 'polypeptide(L)' 'MKVEARPRRDHLVPSRYCEGGTAWLELVAVAGPDRTSGGQWEDEPYAREYFRCVTREGVLVWLFRDARRDTWFLHGWWD' A
#
# COMPACT_ATOMS: atom_id res chain seq x y z
N MET A 1 7.51 3.90 6.22
CA MET A 1 6.30 4.68 5.90
C MET A 1 5.22 4.35 6.92
N LYS A 2 4.32 5.28 7.25
CA LYS A 2 3.15 4.99 8.09
C LYS A 2 1.90 4.97 7.22
N VAL A 3 1.01 4.01 7.47
CA VAL A 3 -0.27 3.89 6.77
C VAL A 3 -1.33 3.63 7.81
N GLU A 4 -2.43 4.36 7.74
CA GLU A 4 -3.66 3.94 8.39
C GLU A 4 -4.51 3.19 7.38
N ALA A 5 -4.92 1.99 7.76
CA ALA A 5 -5.75 1.13 6.96
C ALA A 5 -7.02 0.77 7.73
N ARG A 6 -8.08 0.49 6.97
CA ARG A 6 -9.38 0.10 7.51
C ARG A 6 -9.71 -1.32 7.07
N PRO A 7 -10.40 -2.11 7.89
CA PRO A 7 -10.87 -3.41 7.47
C PRO A 7 -11.90 -3.28 6.35
N ARG A 8 -11.69 -4.06 5.28
CA ARG A 8 -12.70 -4.44 4.30
C ARG A 8 -12.86 -5.96 4.40
N ARG A 9 -13.95 -6.50 3.84
CA ARG A 9 -14.43 -7.88 4.06
C ARG A 9 -13.33 -8.95 4.20
N ASP A 10 -12.30 -8.93 3.37
CA ASP A 10 -11.21 -9.92 3.31
C ASP A 10 -9.78 -9.34 3.44
N HIS A 11 -9.63 -8.02 3.61
CA HIS A 11 -8.31 -7.37 3.64
C HIS A 11 -8.32 -5.98 4.29
N LEU A 12 -7.14 -5.46 4.60
CA LEU A 12 -6.96 -4.07 5.00
C LEU A 12 -6.85 -3.17 3.76
N VAL A 13 -7.58 -2.07 3.74
CA VAL A 13 -7.52 -1.05 2.69
C VAL A 13 -6.89 0.21 3.24
N PRO A 14 -5.83 0.76 2.62
CA PRO A 14 -5.21 2.00 3.09
C PRO A 14 -6.21 3.15 2.97
N SER A 15 -6.30 4.02 3.98
CA SER A 15 -7.13 5.24 3.93
C SER A 15 -6.29 6.51 3.89
N ARG A 16 -5.08 6.49 4.46
CA ARG A 16 -4.12 7.59 4.39
C ARG A 16 -2.71 7.09 4.67
N TYR A 17 -1.71 7.80 4.17
CA TYR A 17 -0.32 7.48 4.41
C TYR A 17 0.52 8.71 4.74
N CYS A 18 1.67 8.47 5.36
CA CYS A 18 2.66 9.47 5.68
C CYS A 18 4.05 8.95 5.29
N GLU A 19 4.71 9.66 4.38
CA GLU A 19 6.06 9.38 3.91
C GLU A 19 7.04 10.40 4.49
N GLY A 20 8.13 9.92 5.11
CA GLY A 20 9.27 10.75 5.50
C GLY A 20 9.04 11.85 6.56
N GLY A 21 7.82 12.04 7.08
CA GLY A 21 7.51 13.17 7.96
C GLY A 21 6.29 12.97 8.87
N THR A 22 5.51 14.04 9.06
CA THR A 22 4.29 14.07 9.89
C THR A 22 3.02 14.40 9.11
N ALA A 23 3.14 14.85 7.86
CA ALA A 23 2.01 15.17 7.00
C ALA A 23 1.33 13.89 6.49
N TRP A 24 0.03 13.78 6.73
CA TRP A 24 -0.79 12.69 6.22
C TRP A 24 -1.45 13.08 4.90
N LEU A 25 -1.36 12.19 3.92
CA LEU A 25 -2.03 12.30 2.63
C LEU A 25 -3.25 11.38 2.63
N GLU A 26 -4.43 11.96 2.48
CA GLU A 26 -5.71 11.24 2.47
C GLU A 26 -5.95 10.59 1.11
N LEU A 27 -6.38 9.32 1.11
CA LEU A 27 -6.71 8.57 -0.10
C LEU A 27 -8.23 8.62 -0.33
N VAL A 28 -8.64 9.16 -1.47
CA VAL A 28 -10.06 9.34 -1.82
C VAL A 28 -10.60 8.20 -2.70
N ALA A 29 -9.72 7.50 -3.41
CA ALA A 29 -10.06 6.29 -4.15
C ALA A 29 -8.94 5.25 -3.97
N VAL A 30 -9.34 3.98 -3.84
CA VAL A 30 -8.42 2.86 -3.64
C VAL A 30 -8.91 1.63 -4.38
N ALA A 31 -8.05 1.06 -5.21
CA ALA A 31 -8.28 -0.20 -5.93
C ALA A 31 -7.22 -1.24 -5.52
N GLY A 32 -7.67 -2.48 -5.30
CA GLY A 32 -6.84 -3.60 -4.85
C GLY A 32 -7.49 -4.37 -3.68
N PRO A 33 -6.74 -5.28 -3.04
CA PRO A 33 -5.34 -5.59 -3.32
C PRO A 33 -5.16 -6.49 -4.55
N ASP A 34 -4.25 -6.11 -5.44
CA ASP A 34 -3.63 -7.03 -6.38
C ASP A 34 -2.55 -7.83 -5.61
N ARG A 35 -2.67 -9.16 -5.55
CA ARG A 35 -1.80 -10.00 -4.71
C ARG A 35 -0.75 -10.72 -5.54
N THR A 36 0.51 -10.59 -5.16
CA THR A 36 1.63 -11.32 -5.78
C THR A 36 2.51 -11.95 -4.71
N SER A 37 2.98 -13.17 -4.95
CA SER A 37 3.92 -13.85 -4.07
C SER A 37 4.90 -14.68 -4.89
N GLY A 38 6.07 -14.95 -4.32
CA GLY A 38 7.13 -15.65 -5.02
C GLY A 38 8.35 -15.88 -4.15
N GLY A 39 9.37 -16.45 -4.78
CA GLY A 39 10.66 -16.70 -4.16
C GLY A 39 10.70 -17.83 -3.17
N GLN A 40 9.83 -18.83 -3.33
CA GLN A 40 9.77 -19.98 -2.43
C GLN A 40 11.06 -20.81 -2.38
N TRP A 41 11.96 -20.61 -3.34
CA TRP A 41 13.27 -21.28 -3.44
C TRP A 41 14.44 -20.33 -3.19
N GLU A 42 14.16 -19.05 -2.90
CA GLU A 42 15.16 -18.03 -2.61
C GLU A 42 15.25 -17.81 -1.09
N ASP A 43 16.35 -17.19 -0.64
CA ASP A 43 16.54 -16.88 0.79
C ASP A 43 15.51 -15.85 1.31
N GLU A 44 14.98 -15.01 0.43
CA GLU A 44 14.01 -13.95 0.77
C GLU A 44 12.72 -14.07 -0.07
N PRO A 45 11.81 -15.00 0.27
CA PRO A 45 10.49 -15.08 -0.35
C PRO A 45 9.64 -13.83 -0.04
N TYR A 46 8.75 -13.46 -0.97
CA TYR A 46 7.89 -12.28 -0.83
C TYR A 46 6.40 -12.61 -0.97
N ALA A 47 5.56 -11.80 -0.32
CA ALA A 47 4.12 -11.73 -0.58
C ALA A 47 3.67 -10.27 -0.42
N ARG A 48 3.11 -9.68 -1.49
CA ARG A 48 2.78 -8.27 -1.57
C ARG A 48 1.31 -8.09 -1.94
N GLU A 49 0.67 -7.15 -1.27
CA GLU A 49 -0.69 -6.68 -1.56
C GLU A 49 -0.58 -5.25 -2.10
N TYR A 50 -0.84 -5.07 -3.40
CA TYR A 50 -0.67 -3.81 -4.10
C TYR A 50 -1.99 -3.03 -4.18
N PHE A 51 -1.92 -1.72 -3.96
CA PHE A 51 -3.05 -0.80 -3.98
C PHE A 51 -2.76 0.42 -4.84
N ARG A 52 -3.57 0.62 -5.88
CA ARG A 52 -3.56 1.85 -6.68
C ARG A 52 -4.54 2.83 -6.05
N CYS A 53 -4.06 4.01 -5.67
CA CYS A 53 -4.83 4.98 -4.91
C CYS A 53 -4.77 6.36 -5.56
N VAL A 54 -5.72 7.22 -5.20
CA VAL A 54 -5.75 8.64 -5.58
C VAL A 54 -5.76 9.46 -4.30
N THR A 55 -4.88 10.45 -4.18
CA THR A 55 -4.89 11.39 -3.04
C THR A 55 -6.01 12.42 -3.21
N ARG A 56 -6.32 13.19 -2.16
CA ARG A 56 -7.29 14.29 -2.25
C ARG A 56 -6.89 15.35 -3.29
N GLU A 57 -5.61 15.53 -3.54
CA GLU A 57 -5.04 16.45 -4.52
C GLU A 57 -5.08 15.89 -5.96
N GLY A 58 -5.56 14.66 -6.16
CA GLY A 58 -5.67 14.02 -7.48
C GLY A 58 -4.43 13.25 -7.91
N VAL A 59 -3.41 13.14 -7.05
CA VAL A 59 -2.16 12.41 -7.36
C VAL A 59 -2.41 10.91 -7.31
N LEU A 60 -1.95 10.19 -8.34
CA LEU A 60 -1.96 8.73 -8.36
C LEU A 60 -0.79 8.19 -7.56
N VAL A 61 -1.07 7.33 -6.58
CA VAL A 61 -0.04 6.70 -5.74
C VAL A 61 -0.20 5.19 -5.73
N TRP A 62 0.92 4.48 -5.77
CA TRP A 62 0.94 3.02 -5.73
C TRP A 62 1.57 2.57 -4.43
N LEU A 63 0.76 2.02 -3.54
CA LEU A 63 1.21 1.49 -2.26
C LEU A 63 1.28 -0.04 -2.33
N PHE A 64 2.15 -0.64 -1.54
CA PHE A 64 2.05 -2.07 -1.26
C PHE A 64 2.29 -2.38 0.21
N ARG A 65 1.60 -3.41 0.68
CA ARG A 65 1.84 -4.05 1.98
C ARG A 65 2.59 -5.35 1.75
N ASP A 66 3.72 -5.52 2.40
CA ASP A 66 4.34 -6.83 2.58
C ASP A 66 3.49 -7.63 3.57
N ALA A 67 2.76 -8.63 3.07
CA ALA A 67 1.85 -9.44 3.87
C ALA A 67 2.58 -10.36 4.85
N ARG A 68 3.88 -10.61 4.67
CA ARG A 68 4.71 -11.43 5.56
C ARG A 68 5.23 -10.61 6.73
N ARG A 69 5.55 -9.34 6.49
CA ARG A 69 6.16 -8.42 7.47
C ARG A 69 5.19 -7.38 8.04
N ASP A 70 3.95 -7.38 7.56
CA ASP A 70 2.93 -6.38 7.89
C ASP A 70 3.43 -4.93 7.75
N THR A 71 4.25 -4.68 6.72
CA THR A 71 4.93 -3.40 6.53
C THR A 71 4.50 -2.76 5.22
N TRP A 72 4.26 -1.45 5.24
CA TRP A 72 3.81 -0.69 4.08
C TRP A 72 4.93 0.10 3.41
N PHE A 73 4.85 0.18 2.08
CA PHE A 73 5.83 0.85 1.23
C PHE A 73 5.14 1.64 0.12
N LEU A 74 5.72 2.79 -0.24
CA LEU A 74 5.37 3.51 -1.45
C LEU A 74 6.16 2.87 -2.60
N HIS A 75 5.46 2.41 -3.62
CA HIS A 75 6.08 1.90 -4.85
C HIS A 75 6.41 3.04 -5.81
N GLY A 76 5.55 4.05 -5.89
CA GLY A 76 5.71 5.21 -6.76
C GLY A 76 4.47 6.08 -6.81
N TRP A 77 4.57 7.21 -7.52
CA TRP A 77 3.50 8.18 -7.73
C TRP A 77 3.59 8.79 -9.14
N TRP A 78 2.48 9.35 -9.61
CA TRP A 78 2.35 10.07 -10.89
C TRP A 78 1.42 11.27 -10.74
N ASP A 79 1.70 12.35 -11.46
CA ASP A 79 0.85 13.54 -11.64
C ASP A 79 0.42 13.75 -13.10
#